data_AF-A0A950XG33-F1
#
_entry.id   AF-A0A950XG33-F1
#
_cell.length_a   1.000
_cell.length_b   1.000
_cell.length_c   1.000
_cell.angle_alpha   90.00
_cell.angle_beta   90.00
_cell.angle_gamma   90.00
#
_symmetry.space_group_name_H-M   'P 1'
#
loop_
_entity.id
_entity.type
_entity.pdbx_description
1 polymer ?
#
loop_
_entity_poly.entity_id
_entity_poly.type
_entity_poly.pdbx_seq_one_letter_code
_entity_poly.pdbx_strand_id
1 'polypeptide(L)'
;MVKRTCSLLALWAVAFVPLAAHAAVVAANSIPDGTYTVKVVKVVDPKHVDVVLDNGQEAVLPAGRANVDFGKLQANDQMKLSLIGGNVMVFMDLTSH
;
A
#
# COMPACT_ATOMS: atom_id res chain seq x y z
N MET A 1 -5.58 -60.86 25.79
CA MET A 1 -6.85 -60.24 25.37
C MET A 1 -7.37 -59.40 26.54
N VAL A 2 -7.06 -58.09 26.57
CA VAL A 2 -7.56 -57.12 27.56
C VAL A 2 -7.89 -55.82 26.82
N LYS A 3 -8.97 -55.17 27.28
CA LYS A 3 -9.87 -54.27 26.57
C LYS A 3 -9.43 -52.80 26.65
N ARG A 4 -9.73 -52.05 25.58
CA ARG A 4 -10.24 -50.66 25.50
C ARG A 4 -10.14 -49.75 26.75
N THR A 5 -9.51 -48.59 26.59
CA THR A 5 -9.97 -47.23 27.01
C THR A 5 -8.95 -46.20 26.48
N CYS A 6 -9.22 -45.46 25.40
CA CYS A 6 -9.86 -44.13 25.34
C CYS A 6 -9.23 -43.04 26.23
N SER A 7 -8.80 -41.98 25.53
CA SER A 7 -8.83 -40.55 25.92
C SER A 7 -7.55 -39.91 26.47
N LEU A 8 -7.33 -38.69 25.96
CA LEU A 8 -6.44 -37.61 26.40
C LEU A 8 -5.07 -37.54 25.74
N LEU A 9 -5.00 -36.76 24.65
CA LEU A 9 -3.96 -35.73 24.47
C LEU A 9 -4.42 -34.78 23.36
N ALA A 10 -5.25 -33.83 23.79
CA ALA A 10 -5.57 -32.62 23.06
C ALA A 10 -4.37 -31.67 23.08
N LEU A 11 -4.41 -30.71 22.15
CA LEU A 11 -3.54 -29.54 22.00
C LEU A 11 -2.13 -29.87 21.52
N TRP A 12 -1.85 -29.50 20.27
CA TRP A 12 -0.89 -28.44 19.93
C TRP A 12 -0.99 -28.17 18.41
N ALA A 13 -2.14 -27.61 17.99
CA ALA A 13 -2.22 -26.93 16.72
C ALA A 13 -1.67 -25.52 16.92
N VAL A 14 -0.35 -25.38 16.87
CA VAL A 14 0.30 -24.07 16.77
C VAL A 14 -0.02 -23.55 15.37
N ALA A 15 -1.15 -22.86 15.28
CA ALA A 15 -1.48 -22.04 14.13
C ALA A 15 -0.42 -20.94 14.05
N PHE A 16 0.61 -21.15 13.23
CA PHE A 16 1.35 -20.06 12.61
C PHE A 16 0.36 -19.33 11.71
N VAL A 17 -0.44 -18.45 12.30
CA VAL A 17 -1.08 -17.37 11.55
C VAL A 17 0.05 -16.40 11.29
N PRO A 18 0.56 -16.25 10.06
CA PRO A 18 1.42 -15.13 9.77
C PRO A 18 0.56 -13.90 10.09
N LEU A 19 0.99 -13.11 11.08
CA LEU A 19 0.52 -11.74 11.21
C LEU A 19 0.87 -11.07 9.89
N ALA A 20 -0.07 -11.09 8.96
CA ALA A 20 -0.11 -10.13 7.88
C ALA A 20 -0.24 -8.78 8.58
N ALA A 21 0.91 -8.17 8.86
CA ALA A 21 1.02 -6.76 9.18
C ALA A 21 0.39 -6.04 7.99
N HIS A 22 -0.91 -5.79 8.08
CA HIS A 22 -1.60 -4.91 7.17
C HIS A 22 -1.02 -3.54 7.53
N ALA A 23 -0.05 -3.08 6.75
CA ALA A 23 0.29 -1.67 6.72
C ALA A 23 -1.04 -0.95 6.47
N ALA A 24 -1.53 -0.25 7.49
CA ALA A 24 -2.81 0.42 7.40
C ALA A 24 -2.68 1.49 6.31
N VAL A 25 -3.37 1.28 5.18
CA VAL A 25 -3.42 2.25 4.09
C VAL A 25 -4.02 3.52 4.65
N VAL A 26 -3.23 4.59 4.62
CA VAL A 26 -3.62 5.89 5.15
C VAL A 26 -4.54 6.56 4.14
N ALA A 27 -5.62 7.15 4.65
CA ALA A 27 -6.56 7.88 3.81
C ALA A 27 -5.86 9.11 3.20
N ALA A 28 -5.96 9.27 1.88
CA ALA A 28 -5.24 10.34 1.17
C ALA A 28 -5.55 11.75 1.69
N ASN A 29 -6.78 11.98 2.18
CA ASN A 29 -7.23 13.25 2.76
C ASN A 29 -6.61 13.59 4.13
N SER A 30 -5.98 12.61 4.79
CA SER A 30 -5.27 12.83 6.06
C SER A 30 -3.82 13.25 5.84
N ILE A 31 -3.32 13.15 4.60
CA ILE A 31 -1.99 13.63 4.22
C ILE A 31 -2.11 15.14 3.99
N PRO A 32 -1.32 15.98 4.71
CA PRO A 32 -1.35 17.42 4.51
C PRO A 32 -1.01 17.81 3.08
N ASP A 33 -1.52 18.95 2.64
CA ASP A 33 -1.17 19.51 1.33
C ASP A 33 0.33 19.81 1.27
N GLY A 34 0.95 19.49 0.14
CA GLY A 34 2.40 19.60 0.05
C GLY A 34 3.00 18.96 -1.18
N THR A 35 4.33 18.90 -1.20
CA THR A 35 5.09 18.18 -2.22
C THR A 35 5.85 17.06 -1.55
N TYR A 36 5.68 15.84 -2.06
CA TYR A 36 6.23 14.63 -1.48
C TYR A 36 7.02 13.86 -2.51
N THR A 37 8.12 13.25 -2.07
CA THR A 37 8.73 12.14 -2.81
C THR A 37 8.08 10.86 -2.31
N VAL A 38 7.64 10.01 -3.23
CA VAL A 38 7.00 8.75 -2.91
C VAL A 38 7.53 7.66 -3.82
N LYS A 39 7.42 6.41 -3.35
CA LYS A 39 7.71 5.22 -4.14
C LYS A 39 6.42 4.54 -4.55
N VAL A 40 6.26 4.24 -5.82
CA VAL A 40 5.09 3.53 -6.34
C VAL A 40 5.13 2.08 -5.87
N VAL A 41 4.08 1.63 -5.20
CA VAL A 41 3.86 0.22 -4.86
C VAL A 41 3.23 -0.48 -6.06
N LYS A 42 2.16 0.11 -6.59
CA LYS A 42 1.44 -0.35 -7.78
C LYS A 42 0.57 0.76 -8.35
N VAL A 43 0.31 0.67 -9.64
CA VAL A 43 -0.75 1.46 -10.28
C VAL A 43 -2.04 0.67 -10.18
N VAL A 44 -3.06 1.22 -9.51
CA VAL A 44 -4.37 0.57 -9.36
C VAL A 44 -5.16 0.72 -10.67
N ASP A 45 -5.16 1.94 -11.21
CA ASP A 45 -5.68 2.30 -12.53
C ASP A 45 -5.02 3.62 -12.99
N PRO A 46 -5.27 4.10 -14.22
CA PRO A 46 -4.65 5.35 -14.72
C PRO A 46 -4.92 6.61 -13.86
N LYS A 47 -5.88 6.56 -12.93
CA LYS A 47 -6.30 7.66 -12.06
C LYS A 47 -6.09 7.38 -10.57
N HIS A 48 -5.61 6.19 -10.19
CA HIS A 48 -5.31 5.84 -8.81
C HIS A 48 -3.97 5.10 -8.72
N VAL A 49 -3.08 5.60 -7.87
CA VAL A 49 -1.77 5.00 -7.62
C VAL A 49 -1.61 4.69 -6.14
N ASP A 50 -1.08 3.52 -5.83
CA ASP A 50 -0.71 3.11 -4.49
C ASP A 50 0.77 3.43 -4.28
N VAL A 51 1.08 4.19 -3.25
CA VAL A 51 2.42 4.71 -3.00
C VAL A 51 2.83 4.56 -1.54
N VAL A 52 4.13 4.42 -1.31
CA VAL A 52 4.76 4.54 0.01
C VAL A 52 5.36 5.93 0.11
N LEU A 53 4.93 6.67 1.12
CA LEU A 53 5.48 7.95 1.53
C LEU A 53 6.84 7.77 2.24
N ASP A 54 7.65 8.83 2.30
CA ASP A 54 8.96 8.81 2.96
C ASP A 54 8.90 8.40 4.46
N ASN A 55 7.76 8.57 5.11
CA ASN A 55 7.52 8.14 6.49
C ASN A 55 7.17 6.64 6.62
N GLY A 56 7.20 5.89 5.51
CA GLY A 56 6.89 4.46 5.45
C GLY A 56 5.39 4.15 5.43
N GLN A 57 4.52 5.15 5.32
CA GLN A 57 3.07 4.92 5.21
C GLN A 57 2.65 4.68 3.77
N GLU A 58 1.74 3.73 3.58
CA GLU A 58 1.11 3.45 2.29
C GLU A 58 -0.16 4.29 2.13
N ALA A 59 -0.41 4.80 0.93
CA ALA A 59 -1.61 5.55 0.60
C ALA A 59 -2.00 5.35 -0.86
N VAL A 60 -3.30 5.20 -1.11
CA VAL A 60 -3.86 5.21 -2.46
C VAL A 60 -4.24 6.64 -2.80
N LEU A 61 -3.54 7.23 -3.77
CA LEU A 61 -3.71 8.61 -4.17
C LEU A 61 -4.48 8.71 -5.50
N PRO A 62 -5.63 9.41 -5.51
CA PRO A 62 -6.35 9.73 -6.73
C PRO A 62 -5.70 10.89 -7.51
N ALA A 63 -5.88 10.89 -8.83
CA ALA A 63 -5.55 12.01 -9.70
C ALA A 63 -6.55 13.17 -9.49
N GLY A 64 -6.04 14.34 -9.13
CA GLY A 64 -6.85 15.55 -8.94
C GLY A 64 -7.16 16.33 -10.21
N ARG A 65 -6.55 15.96 -11.34
CA ARG A 65 -6.75 16.61 -12.64
C ARG A 65 -6.91 15.59 -13.76
N ALA A 66 -7.66 15.96 -14.79
CA ALA A 66 -7.89 15.11 -15.96
C ALA A 66 -6.61 14.75 -16.72
N ASN A 67 -5.60 15.63 -16.69
CA ASN A 67 -4.30 15.44 -17.36
C ASN A 67 -3.27 14.65 -16.54
N VAL A 68 -3.56 14.31 -15.28
CA VAL A 68 -2.70 13.44 -14.47
C VAL A 68 -3.06 11.99 -14.79
N ASP A 69 -2.08 11.21 -15.23
CA ASP A 69 -2.23 9.82 -15.61
C ASP A 69 -1.06 8.99 -15.08
N PHE A 70 -1.36 7.94 -14.32
CA PHE A 70 -0.37 7.06 -13.70
C PHE A 70 -0.05 5.81 -14.54
N GLY A 71 -0.70 5.60 -15.67
CA GLY A 71 -0.58 4.38 -16.48
C GLY A 71 0.80 4.14 -17.10
N LYS A 72 1.70 5.14 -17.04
CA LYS A 72 3.10 5.01 -17.45
C LYS A 72 4.04 4.61 -16.31
N LEU A 73 3.59 4.71 -15.06
CA LEU A 73 4.37 4.35 -13.89
C LEU A 73 4.38 2.83 -13.70
N GLN A 74 5.45 2.34 -13.09
CA GLN A 74 5.68 0.97 -12.73
C GLN A 74 5.88 0.82 -11.23
N ALA A 75 5.72 -0.40 -10.74
CA ALA A 75 6.05 -0.70 -9.36
C ALA A 75 7.54 -0.46 -9.10
N ASN A 76 7.84 0.18 -7.97
CA ASN A 76 9.15 0.66 -7.53
C ASN A 76 9.65 1.97 -8.14
N ASP A 77 8.91 2.60 -9.05
CA ASP A 77 9.26 3.93 -9.53
C ASP A 77 9.27 4.94 -8.39
N GLN A 78 10.15 5.92 -8.47
CA GLN A 78 10.16 7.06 -7.58
C GLN A 78 9.55 8.25 -8.30
N MET A 79 8.64 8.95 -7.62
CA MET A 79 8.00 10.13 -8.16
C MET A 79 7.94 11.24 -7.12
N LYS A 80 8.08 12.47 -7.59
CA LYS A 80 7.80 13.67 -6.80
C LYS A 80 6.43 14.18 -7.18
N LEU A 81 5.50 14.25 -6.24
CA LEU A 81 4.12 14.65 -6.48
C LEU A 81 3.70 15.83 -5.62
N SER A 82 2.75 16.61 -6.13
CA SER A 82 2.05 17.64 -5.36
C SER A 82 0.66 17.15 -4.98
N LEU A 83 0.38 17.18 -3.69
CA LEU A 83 -0.88 16.77 -3.09
C LEU A 83 -1.67 18.00 -2.64
N ILE A 84 -2.95 18.06 -3.01
CA ILE A 84 -3.91 19.06 -2.52
C ILE A 84 -5.23 18.36 -2.21
N GLY A 85 -5.71 18.46 -0.97
CA GLY A 85 -6.94 17.83 -0.49
C GLY A 85 -6.95 16.32 -0.66
N GLY A 86 -5.78 15.66 -0.58
CA GLY A 86 -5.63 14.23 -0.85
C GLY A 86 -5.59 13.84 -2.33
N ASN A 87 -5.51 14.79 -3.26
CA ASN A 87 -5.45 14.51 -4.70
C ASN A 87 -4.10 14.92 -5.30
N VAL A 88 -3.60 14.12 -6.25
CA VAL A 88 -2.37 14.42 -6.99
C VAL A 88 -2.66 15.42 -8.09
N MET A 89 -2.11 16.63 -7.95
CA MET A 89 -2.35 17.73 -8.90
C MET A 89 -1.35 17.72 -10.04
N VAL A 90 -0.13 17.28 -9.77
CA VAL A 90 0.97 17.11 -10.72
C VAL A 90 1.98 16.16 -10.11
N PHE A 91 2.69 15.41 -10.95
CA PHE A 91 3.84 14.64 -10.53
C PHE A 91 4.96 14.71 -11.57
N MET A 92 6.15 14.38 -11.12
CA MET A 92 7.36 14.18 -11.91
C MET A 92 7.91 12.80 -11.59
N ASP A 93 8.04 11.97 -12.61
CA ASP A 93 8.76 10.70 -12.49
C ASP A 93 10.26 11.00 -12.34
N LEU A 94 10.88 10.41 -11.32
CA LEU A 94 12.30 10.53 -11.01
C LEU A 94 13.07 9.29 -11.46
N THR A 95 12.38 8.28 -11.96
CA THR A 95 12.96 7.01 -12.39
C THR A 95 13.56 7.19 -13.79
N SER A 96 14.84 6.85 -13.92
CA SER A 96 15.49 6.79 -15.24
C SER A 96 15.35 5.36 -15.77
N HIS A 97 14.56 5.19 -16.83
CA HIS A 97 14.46 3.94 -17.59
C HIS A 97 15.61 3.82 -18.61
#